data_AF-R7J100-F1
#
_entry.id   AF-R7J100-F1
#
_cell.length_a   1.000
_cell.length_b   1.000
_cell.length_c   1.000
_cell.angle_alpha   90.00
_cell.angle_beta   90.00
_cell.angle_gamma   90.00
#
_symmetry.space_group_name_H-M   'P 1'
#
loop_
_entity.id
_entity.type
_entity.pdbx_description
1 polymer ?
#
loop_
_entity_poly.entity_id
_entity_poly.type
_entity_poly.pdbx_seq_one_letter_code
_entity_poly.pdbx_strand_id
1 'polypeptide(L)'
;MLPYEWGVDFKMTLSGTTQLRTLYIGENTASIPNKTFVNNKNLFEIYSNAATPPSIGTATFGSETYSYATLYVPQGSVDAYKAATGWSKFEDIQELPFQIVVKDKKVSVDRTKSILVSASVTPASATSSDIKWYSLNDEIATTTTDGVVTGMAEGGVTLLAYCGGITAPMKVIVKKFDGVEDVMADDPTELSEFDVYNLQGIRVRTNCTKEQLSELSHGIYILVSPQGRKKVII
;
A
#
# COMPACT_ATOMS: atom_id res chain seq x y z
N MET A 1 9.90 9.56 -7.09
CA MET A 1 9.70 8.82 -8.35
C MET A 1 10.31 7.45 -8.16
N LEU A 2 9.50 6.38 -8.16
CA LEU A 2 10.06 5.04 -8.38
C LEU A 2 10.82 5.10 -9.70
N PRO A 3 11.98 4.43 -9.86
CA PRO A 3 12.74 4.50 -11.11
C PRO A 3 11.96 3.96 -12.32
N TYR A 4 10.78 3.35 -12.13
CA TYR A 4 9.91 2.83 -13.16
C TYR A 4 8.43 2.99 -12.73
N GLU A 5 7.53 3.31 -13.67
CA GLU A 5 6.08 3.35 -13.44
C GLU A 5 5.53 1.91 -13.42
N TRP A 6 5.05 1.45 -12.26
CA TRP A 6 4.40 0.14 -12.13
C TRP A 6 2.92 0.30 -12.47
N GLY A 7 2.54 -0.01 -13.71
CA GLY A 7 1.14 -0.25 -14.08
C GLY A 7 0.67 -1.62 -13.58
N VAL A 8 -0.64 -1.76 -13.37
CA VAL A 8 -1.32 -2.94 -12.82
C VAL A 8 -1.07 -4.28 -13.55
N ASP A 9 -0.51 -4.25 -14.76
CA ASP A 9 -0.40 -5.43 -15.64
C ASP A 9 1.02 -5.86 -16.05
N PHE A 10 2.08 -5.31 -15.45
CA PHE A 10 3.46 -5.83 -15.64
C PHE A 10 3.94 -6.02 -17.10
N LYS A 11 3.31 -5.39 -18.11
CA LYS A 11 3.73 -5.49 -19.51
C LYS A 11 4.84 -4.48 -19.83
N MET A 12 6.01 -4.67 -19.21
CA MET A 12 7.23 -4.02 -19.68
C MET A 12 7.77 -4.83 -20.87
N THR A 13 7.61 -4.31 -22.10
CA THR A 13 8.16 -4.95 -23.30
C THR A 13 9.68 -4.75 -23.30
N LEU A 14 10.42 -5.71 -22.75
CA LEU A 14 11.87 -5.65 -22.51
C LEU A 14 12.73 -6.01 -23.73
N SER A 15 12.14 -6.21 -24.91
CA SER A 15 12.88 -6.67 -26.10
C SER A 15 13.94 -5.67 -26.61
N GLY A 16 13.94 -4.43 -26.13
CA GLY A 16 14.93 -3.39 -26.47
C GLY A 16 16.03 -3.16 -25.42
N THR A 17 15.94 -3.77 -24.22
CA THR A 17 16.95 -3.59 -23.18
C THR A 17 18.05 -4.64 -23.36
N THR A 18 19.21 -4.24 -23.88
CA THR A 18 20.33 -5.15 -24.18
C THR A 18 21.56 -4.95 -23.31
N GLN A 19 21.53 -3.96 -22.41
CA GLN A 19 22.68 -3.56 -21.59
C GLN A 19 22.38 -3.58 -20.08
N LEU A 20 21.37 -4.34 -19.64
CA LEU A 20 21.08 -4.48 -18.22
C LEU A 20 22.27 -5.13 -17.52
N ARG A 21 22.68 -4.54 -16.39
CA ARG A 21 23.65 -5.11 -15.46
C ARG A 21 22.99 -5.82 -14.29
N THR A 22 21.87 -5.27 -13.85
CA THR A 22 21.08 -5.79 -12.74
C THR A 22 19.61 -5.85 -13.18
N LEU A 23 18.91 -6.92 -12.81
CA LEU A 23 17.50 -7.13 -13.07
C LEU A 23 16.75 -7.32 -11.75
N TYR A 24 15.67 -6.57 -11.53
CA TYR A 24 14.75 -6.78 -10.43
C TYR A 24 13.44 -7.36 -10.95
N ILE A 25 13.04 -8.51 -10.41
CA ILE A 25 11.78 -9.19 -10.73
C ILE A 25 10.83 -8.96 -9.56
N GLY A 26 9.62 -8.47 -9.87
CA GLY A 26 8.61 -8.22 -8.85
C GLY A 26 7.99 -9.49 -8.29
N GLU A 27 7.52 -9.42 -7.06
CA GLU A 27 6.97 -10.55 -6.31
C GLU A 27 5.77 -11.24 -6.98
N ASN A 28 4.98 -10.48 -7.74
CA ASN A 28 3.76 -10.97 -8.41
C ASN A 28 4.00 -11.37 -9.88
N THR A 29 5.25 -11.46 -10.32
CA THR A 29 5.58 -11.85 -11.70
C THR A 29 5.15 -13.29 -11.94
N ALA A 30 4.10 -13.49 -12.76
CA ALA A 30 3.62 -14.84 -13.05
C ALA A 30 4.49 -15.58 -14.08
N SER A 31 4.99 -14.87 -15.09
CA SER A 31 5.83 -15.46 -16.15
C SER A 31 6.72 -14.44 -16.82
N ILE A 32 7.82 -14.91 -17.41
CA ILE A 32 8.70 -14.11 -18.26
C ILE A 32 8.84 -14.83 -19.60
N PRO A 33 8.51 -14.18 -20.73
CA PRO A 33 8.61 -14.80 -22.04
C PRO A 33 10.02 -15.34 -22.35
N ASN A 34 10.07 -16.32 -23.25
CA ASN A 34 11.34 -16.86 -23.72
C ASN A 34 12.08 -15.78 -24.53
N LYS A 35 13.42 -15.80 -24.52
CA LYS A 35 14.31 -14.83 -25.16
C LYS A 35 14.23 -13.38 -24.64
N THR A 36 13.49 -13.10 -23.57
CA THR A 36 13.34 -11.74 -23.04
C THR A 36 14.67 -11.07 -22.70
N PHE A 37 15.61 -11.82 -22.10
CA PHE A 37 16.89 -11.28 -21.66
C PHE A 37 18.11 -11.88 -22.38
N VAL A 38 17.90 -12.63 -23.48
CA VAL A 38 18.96 -13.35 -24.18
C VAL A 38 20.10 -12.44 -24.68
N ASN A 39 19.80 -11.17 -24.97
CA ASN A 39 20.76 -10.20 -25.46
C ASN A 39 21.46 -9.39 -24.35
N ASN A 40 21.10 -9.57 -23.08
CA ASN A 40 21.73 -8.86 -21.96
C ASN A 40 23.01 -9.57 -21.50
N LYS A 41 24.06 -9.48 -22.33
CA LYS A 41 25.36 -10.12 -22.09
C LYS A 41 26.13 -9.60 -20.88
N ASN A 42 25.65 -8.52 -20.26
CA ASN A 42 26.24 -7.90 -19.09
C ASN A 42 25.34 -8.01 -17.86
N LEU A 43 24.28 -8.83 -17.89
CA LEU A 43 23.38 -9.02 -16.76
C LEU A 43 24.03 -9.91 -15.70
N PHE A 44 24.66 -9.30 -14.71
CA PHE A 44 25.44 -9.98 -13.66
C PHE A 44 24.63 -10.35 -12.43
N GLU A 45 23.57 -9.60 -12.15
CA GLU A 45 22.77 -9.79 -10.95
C GLU A 45 21.29 -9.84 -11.28
N ILE A 46 20.60 -10.86 -10.78
CA ILE A 46 19.16 -10.97 -10.86
C ILE A 46 18.60 -11.07 -9.46
N TYR A 47 17.75 -10.13 -9.07
CA TYR A 47 17.05 -10.10 -7.80
C TYR A 47 15.58 -10.45 -8.04
N SER A 48 15.16 -11.64 -7.63
CA SER A 48 13.75 -12.01 -7.65
C SER A 48 13.12 -11.79 -6.29
N ASN A 49 12.09 -10.95 -6.24
CA ASN A 49 11.25 -10.78 -5.05
C ASN A 49 10.13 -11.84 -4.98
N ALA A 50 10.01 -12.75 -5.96
CA ALA A 50 8.95 -13.74 -6.01
C ALA A 50 9.31 -14.99 -5.19
N ALA A 51 8.53 -15.28 -4.15
CA ALA A 51 8.72 -16.47 -3.30
C ALA A 51 8.44 -17.78 -4.07
N THR A 52 7.56 -17.72 -5.07
CA THR A 52 7.35 -18.81 -6.03
C THR A 52 8.00 -18.43 -7.36
N PRO A 53 8.85 -19.28 -7.97
CA PRO A 53 9.51 -18.96 -9.23
C PRO A 53 8.49 -18.63 -10.34
N PRO A 54 8.61 -17.48 -11.02
CA PRO A 54 7.82 -17.18 -12.20
C PRO A 54 8.03 -18.24 -13.30
N SER A 55 7.03 -18.50 -14.14
CA SER A 55 7.23 -19.44 -15.26
C SER A 55 8.16 -18.84 -16.33
N ILE A 56 9.28 -19.51 -16.63
CA ILE A 56 10.23 -19.10 -17.67
C ILE A 56 10.66 -20.29 -18.55
N GLY A 57 11.21 -19.98 -19.73
CA GLY A 57 11.84 -20.97 -20.61
C GLY A 57 13.35 -21.05 -20.42
N THR A 58 13.97 -22.11 -20.93
CA THR A 58 15.43 -22.31 -20.87
C THR A 58 16.24 -21.38 -21.78
N ALA A 59 15.57 -20.57 -22.61
CA ALA A 59 16.21 -19.55 -23.42
C ALA A 59 15.74 -18.14 -23.03
N THR A 60 15.16 -17.98 -21.83
CA THR A 60 14.78 -16.66 -21.31
C THR A 60 16.02 -15.78 -21.12
N PHE A 61 17.13 -16.37 -20.68
CA PHE A 61 18.44 -15.73 -20.58
C PHE A 61 19.45 -16.32 -21.57
N GLY A 62 20.57 -15.62 -21.79
CA GLY A 62 21.69 -16.14 -22.58
C GLY A 62 22.38 -17.30 -21.87
N SER A 63 22.97 -18.22 -22.63
CA SER A 63 23.66 -19.40 -22.06
C SER A 63 24.80 -19.01 -21.11
N GLU A 64 25.54 -17.95 -21.44
CA GLU A 64 26.63 -17.43 -20.60
C GLU A 64 26.08 -16.82 -19.31
N THR A 65 24.95 -16.11 -19.38
CA THR A 65 24.30 -15.47 -18.22
C THR A 65 23.97 -16.47 -17.13
N TYR A 66 23.53 -17.68 -17.51
CA TYR A 66 23.26 -18.74 -16.54
C TYR A 66 24.50 -19.19 -15.76
N SER A 67 25.70 -19.04 -16.32
CA SER A 67 26.94 -19.43 -15.64
C SER A 67 27.54 -18.31 -14.79
N TYR A 68 27.58 -17.07 -15.30
CA TYR A 68 28.27 -15.97 -14.60
C TYR A 68 27.38 -15.13 -13.67
N ALA A 69 26.05 -15.16 -13.85
CA ALA A 69 25.16 -14.26 -13.10
C ALA A 69 24.67 -14.91 -11.80
N THR A 70 24.64 -14.12 -10.73
CA THR A 70 24.05 -14.55 -9.46
C THR A 70 22.55 -14.26 -9.47
N LEU A 71 21.76 -15.29 -9.17
CA LEU A 71 20.32 -15.18 -8.93
C LEU A 71 20.05 -15.13 -7.43
N TYR A 72 19.62 -13.97 -6.94
CA TYR A 72 19.16 -13.77 -5.58
C TYR A 72 17.64 -13.98 -5.47
N VAL A 73 17.20 -14.82 -4.55
CA VAL A 73 15.79 -15.20 -4.34
C VAL A 73 15.37 -15.04 -2.88
N PRO A 74 14.07 -14.98 -2.54
CA PRO A 74 13.67 -14.80 -1.16
C PRO A 74 14.15 -15.96 -0.27
N GLN A 75 14.39 -15.67 1.01
CA GLN A 75 14.81 -16.69 1.98
C GLN A 75 13.88 -17.92 1.94
N GLY A 76 14.46 -19.11 1.98
CA GLY A 76 13.74 -20.38 1.87
C GLY A 76 13.25 -20.74 0.46
N SER A 77 13.49 -19.91 -0.55
CA SER A 77 13.01 -20.15 -1.92
C SER A 77 14.05 -20.82 -2.83
N VAL A 78 15.31 -20.95 -2.39
CA VAL A 78 16.42 -21.48 -3.22
C VAL A 78 16.09 -22.83 -3.84
N ASP A 79 15.57 -23.78 -3.06
CA ASP A 79 15.26 -25.12 -3.55
C ASP A 79 14.14 -25.11 -4.60
N ALA A 80 13.14 -24.23 -4.44
CA ALA A 80 12.07 -24.06 -5.42
C ALA A 80 12.61 -23.53 -6.74
N TYR A 81 13.54 -22.56 -6.72
CA TYR A 81 14.18 -22.04 -7.93
C TYR A 81 15.11 -23.08 -8.58
N LYS A 82 15.84 -23.87 -7.79
CA LYS A 82 16.68 -24.96 -8.30
C LYS A 82 15.87 -26.08 -8.97
N ALA A 83 14.61 -26.27 -8.56
CA ALA A 83 13.69 -27.22 -9.17
C ALA A 83 12.91 -26.67 -10.38
N ALA A 84 12.84 -25.35 -10.54
CA ALA A 84 11.99 -24.72 -11.54
C ALA A 84 12.65 -24.64 -12.93
N THR A 85 11.86 -24.88 -13.98
CA THR A 85 12.33 -24.86 -15.38
C THR A 85 12.94 -23.50 -15.73
N GLY A 86 14.11 -23.53 -16.36
CA GLY A 86 14.87 -22.34 -16.76
C GLY A 86 15.63 -21.69 -15.60
N TRP A 87 15.03 -21.56 -14.42
CA TRP A 87 15.71 -21.06 -13.22
C TRP A 87 16.81 -22.01 -12.75
N SER A 88 16.57 -23.33 -12.85
CA SER A 88 17.53 -24.38 -12.53
C SER A 88 18.81 -24.36 -13.39
N LYS A 89 18.89 -23.48 -14.39
CA LYS A 89 20.09 -23.29 -15.21
C LYS A 89 21.10 -22.34 -14.58
N PHE A 90 20.69 -21.46 -13.66
CA PHE A 90 21.63 -20.60 -12.96
C PHE A 90 22.56 -21.44 -12.08
N GLU A 91 23.86 -21.28 -12.27
CA GLU A 91 24.90 -21.99 -11.51
C GLU A 91 25.03 -21.42 -10.08
N ASP A 92 24.71 -20.14 -9.91
CA ASP A 92 24.75 -19.44 -8.63
C ASP A 92 23.36 -18.92 -8.24
N ILE A 93 22.75 -19.56 -7.23
CA ILE A 93 21.45 -19.19 -6.67
C ILE A 93 21.61 -19.00 -5.18
N GLN A 94 21.40 -17.77 -4.73
CA GLN A 94 21.58 -17.33 -3.35
C GLN A 94 20.29 -16.75 -2.77
N GLU A 95 20.18 -16.70 -1.45
CA GLU A 95 19.14 -15.91 -0.80
C GLU A 95 19.43 -14.41 -0.92
N LEU A 96 18.39 -13.59 -0.94
CA LEU A 96 18.52 -12.13 -0.88
C LEU A 96 19.38 -11.72 0.32
N PRO A 97 20.25 -10.70 0.16
CA PRO A 97 21.17 -10.27 1.22
C PRO A 97 20.45 -9.69 2.45
N PHE A 98 19.21 -9.27 2.28
CA PHE A 98 18.32 -8.85 3.37
C PHE A 98 16.86 -9.04 3.00
N GLN A 99 16.01 -8.86 4.01
CA GLN A 99 14.57 -8.83 3.90
C GLN A 99 14.01 -7.54 4.47
N ILE A 100 12.91 -7.07 3.91
CA ILE A 100 12.09 -6.03 4.52
C ILE A 100 11.03 -6.70 5.40
N VAL A 101 11.05 -6.40 6.68
CA VAL A 101 10.10 -6.88 7.69
C VAL A 101 9.09 -5.77 7.95
N VAL A 102 7.91 -5.90 7.34
CA VAL A 102 6.77 -5.03 7.64
C VAL A 102 6.20 -5.41 9.00
N LYS A 103 6.06 -4.43 9.91
CA LYS A 103 5.57 -4.65 11.27
C LYS A 103 4.16 -5.24 11.28
N ASP A 104 3.25 -4.59 10.56
CA ASP A 104 1.83 -4.99 10.47
C ASP A 104 1.50 -5.33 9.01
N LYS A 105 1.45 -6.62 8.66
CA LYS A 105 1.19 -7.04 7.25
C LYS A 105 -0.20 -6.63 6.73
N LYS A 106 -1.12 -6.28 7.62
CA LYS A 106 -2.49 -5.85 7.30
C LYS A 106 -2.95 -4.78 8.28
N VAL A 107 -3.44 -3.66 7.76
CA VAL A 107 -4.02 -2.58 8.57
C VAL A 107 -5.36 -2.13 8.01
N SER A 108 -6.11 -1.39 8.83
CA SER A 108 -7.35 -0.73 8.46
C SER A 108 -7.21 0.76 8.72
N VAL A 109 -7.71 1.58 7.80
CA VAL A 109 -7.82 3.03 7.96
C VAL A 109 -9.21 3.48 7.51
N ASP A 110 -9.82 4.41 8.23
CA ASP A 110 -11.09 4.96 7.79
C ASP A 110 -10.87 5.99 6.68
N ARG A 111 -11.83 6.13 5.77
CA ARG A 111 -11.73 7.12 4.69
C ARG A 111 -11.47 8.52 5.26
N THR A 112 -10.57 9.27 4.62
CA THR A 112 -10.05 10.59 5.03
C THR A 112 -9.17 10.60 6.29
N LYS A 113 -8.99 9.46 6.97
CA LYS A 113 -8.04 9.33 8.09
C LYS A 113 -6.69 8.83 7.60
N SER A 114 -5.70 9.04 8.45
CA SER A 114 -4.33 8.60 8.21
C SER A 114 -3.80 7.75 9.36
N ILE A 115 -2.93 6.80 9.01
CA ILE A 115 -2.16 5.97 9.95
C ILE A 115 -0.69 5.96 9.53
N LEU A 116 0.20 5.77 10.50
CA LEU A 116 1.63 5.57 10.23
C LEU A 116 1.93 4.08 10.18
N VAL A 117 2.57 3.62 9.11
CA VAL A 117 3.08 2.25 8.96
C VAL A 117 4.60 2.24 9.04
N SER A 118 5.18 1.12 9.45
CA SER A 118 6.63 0.98 9.53
C SER A 118 7.11 -0.41 9.14
N ALA A 119 8.35 -0.45 8.68
CA ALA A 119 9.07 -1.67 8.34
C ALA A 119 10.54 -1.49 8.73
N SER A 120 11.27 -2.61 8.81
CA SER A 120 12.71 -2.64 9.06
C SER A 120 13.40 -3.56 8.06
N VAL A 121 14.73 -3.46 7.95
CA VAL A 121 15.55 -4.42 7.20
C VAL A 121 16.22 -5.42 8.13
N THR A 122 16.31 -6.67 7.70
CA THR A 122 17.00 -7.75 8.43
C THR A 122 17.97 -8.48 7.50
N PRO A 123 19.27 -8.60 7.87
CA PRO A 123 19.88 -8.00 9.05
C PRO A 123 19.97 -6.46 8.93
N ALA A 124 19.89 -5.74 10.06
CA ALA A 124 19.81 -4.28 10.07
C ALA A 124 21.02 -3.57 9.45
N SER A 125 22.17 -4.25 9.39
CA SER A 125 23.41 -3.75 8.79
C SER A 125 23.53 -4.02 7.28
N ALA A 126 22.56 -4.69 6.67
CA ALA A 126 22.68 -5.13 5.28
C ALA A 126 22.63 -3.98 4.26
N THR A 127 22.04 -2.86 4.62
CA THR A 127 21.89 -1.70 3.74
C THR A 127 21.75 -0.42 4.54
N SER A 128 22.26 0.68 3.99
CA SER A 128 22.08 2.05 4.51
C SER A 128 20.93 2.79 3.81
N SER A 129 20.23 2.14 2.87
CA SER A 129 19.14 2.78 2.13
C SER A 129 17.87 2.85 2.97
N ASP A 130 17.19 4.01 2.93
CA ASP A 130 15.90 4.18 3.60
C ASP A 130 14.81 3.31 2.96
N ILE A 131 13.89 2.81 3.79
CA ILE A 131 12.67 2.15 3.33
C ILE A 131 11.70 3.23 2.87
N LYS A 132 11.18 3.07 1.65
CA LYS A 132 10.18 3.95 1.06
C LYS A 132 8.88 3.19 0.82
N TRP A 133 7.76 3.88 1.02
CA TRP A 133 6.43 3.33 0.79
C TRP A 133 5.80 3.84 -0.50
N TYR A 134 5.06 2.95 -1.17
CA TYR A 134 4.31 3.23 -2.39
C TYR A 134 2.96 2.54 -2.36
N SER A 135 1.93 3.19 -2.90
CA SER A 135 0.63 2.54 -3.12
C SER A 135 0.55 1.95 -4.51
N LEU A 136 -0.07 0.77 -4.63
CA LEU A 136 -0.41 0.21 -5.94
C LEU A 136 -1.74 0.74 -6.49
N ASN A 137 -2.52 1.45 -5.68
CA ASN A 137 -3.71 2.15 -6.13
C ASN A 137 -4.01 3.36 -5.23
N ASP A 138 -3.52 4.53 -5.66
CA ASP A 138 -3.73 5.80 -4.97
C ASP A 138 -5.22 6.23 -4.94
N GLU A 139 -6.08 5.71 -5.80
CA GLU A 139 -7.53 5.96 -5.74
C GLU A 139 -8.18 5.34 -4.49
N ILE A 140 -7.59 4.27 -3.95
CA ILE A 140 -8.06 3.60 -2.73
C ILE A 140 -7.34 4.17 -1.51
N ALA A 141 -6.01 4.20 -1.49
CA ALA A 141 -5.23 4.83 -0.42
C ALA A 141 -3.91 5.37 -0.95
N THR A 142 -3.51 6.56 -0.49
CA THR A 142 -2.19 7.15 -0.79
C THR A 142 -1.23 6.91 0.37
N THR A 143 0.07 7.03 0.11
CA THR A 143 1.10 7.01 1.15
C THR A 143 2.18 8.05 0.89
N THR A 144 2.72 8.64 1.95
CA THR A 144 4.01 9.35 1.87
C THR A 144 5.16 8.34 1.75
N THR A 145 6.34 8.81 1.35
CA THR A 145 7.55 7.95 1.30
C THR A 145 7.89 7.37 2.66
N ASP A 146 7.55 8.08 3.74
CA ASP A 146 7.91 7.71 5.11
C ASP A 146 6.82 6.85 5.79
N GLY A 147 5.76 6.48 5.06
CA GLY A 147 4.75 5.53 5.52
C GLY A 147 3.50 6.13 6.17
N VAL A 148 3.19 7.42 5.93
CA VAL A 148 1.88 7.97 6.33
C VAL A 148 0.85 7.60 5.27
N VAL A 149 -0.04 6.67 5.60
CA VAL A 149 -1.07 6.14 4.72
C VAL A 149 -2.38 6.88 4.95
N THR A 150 -3.05 7.36 3.89
CA THR A 150 -4.34 8.04 3.98
C THR A 150 -5.40 7.35 3.12
N GLY A 151 -6.56 7.05 3.70
CA GLY A 151 -7.66 6.38 2.99
C GLY A 151 -8.42 7.34 2.06
N MET A 152 -8.53 7.00 0.78
CA MET A 152 -9.21 7.81 -0.26
C MET A 152 -10.61 7.27 -0.60
N ALA A 153 -10.71 5.97 -0.87
CA ALA A 153 -11.96 5.30 -1.21
C ALA A 153 -12.07 3.95 -0.51
N GLU A 154 -13.30 3.51 -0.21
CA GLU A 154 -13.53 2.20 0.40
C GLU A 154 -12.98 1.09 -0.51
N GLY A 155 -12.25 0.15 0.08
CA GLY A 155 -11.66 -0.95 -0.68
C GLY A 155 -10.39 -1.50 -0.05
N GLY A 156 -9.75 -2.43 -0.75
CA GLY A 156 -8.46 -2.98 -0.37
C GLY A 156 -7.38 -2.59 -1.37
N VAL A 157 -6.23 -2.14 -0.88
CA VAL A 157 -5.05 -1.85 -1.69
C VAL A 157 -3.81 -2.47 -1.06
N THR A 158 -2.83 -2.78 -1.89
CA THR A 158 -1.51 -3.20 -1.45
C THR A 158 -0.58 -2.00 -1.47
N LEU A 159 0.11 -1.76 -0.35
CA LEU A 159 1.28 -0.90 -0.30
C LEU A 159 2.54 -1.74 -0.44
N LEU A 160 3.56 -1.16 -1.06
CA LEU A 160 4.89 -1.74 -1.19
C LEU A 160 5.89 -0.94 -0.37
N ALA A 161 6.52 -1.61 0.59
CA ALA A 161 7.77 -1.14 1.17
C ALA A 161 8.92 -1.50 0.22
N TYR A 162 9.81 -0.55 -0.05
CA TYR A 162 10.90 -0.68 -1.01
C TYR A 162 12.22 -0.23 -0.38
N CYS A 163 13.26 -1.03 -0.53
CA CYS A 163 14.62 -0.68 -0.12
C CYS A 163 15.62 -1.38 -1.05
N GLY A 164 16.45 -0.59 -1.76
CA GLY A 164 17.52 -1.14 -2.60
C GLY A 164 17.06 -2.15 -3.67
N GLY A 165 15.84 -2.01 -4.21
CA GLY A 165 15.30 -2.93 -5.22
C GLY A 165 14.56 -4.17 -4.65
N ILE A 166 14.68 -4.40 -3.34
CA ILE A 166 13.88 -5.40 -2.61
C ILE A 166 12.56 -4.77 -2.19
N THR A 167 11.48 -5.56 -2.28
CA THR A 167 10.12 -5.12 -1.94
C THR A 167 9.46 -6.03 -0.91
N ALA A 168 8.57 -5.48 -0.08
CA ALA A 168 7.66 -6.26 0.77
C ALA A 168 6.24 -5.67 0.73
N PRO A 169 5.20 -6.50 0.55
CA PRO A 169 3.82 -6.04 0.45
C PRO A 169 3.16 -5.90 1.81
N MET A 170 2.21 -4.98 1.88
CA MET A 170 1.33 -4.77 3.03
C MET A 170 -0.08 -4.49 2.56
N LYS A 171 -1.08 -5.13 3.17
CA LYS A 171 -2.48 -4.91 2.83
C LYS A 171 -3.07 -3.76 3.63
N VAL A 172 -3.66 -2.80 2.96
CA VAL A 172 -4.47 -1.73 3.56
C VAL A 172 -5.93 -1.96 3.19
N ILE A 173 -6.81 -1.91 4.18
CA ILE A 173 -8.25 -1.86 3.97
C ILE A 173 -8.72 -0.48 4.36
N VAL A 174 -9.26 0.25 3.39
CA VAL A 174 -9.95 1.50 3.65
C VAL A 174 -11.39 1.18 3.93
N LYS A 175 -11.80 1.42 5.17
CA LYS A 175 -13.20 1.26 5.56
C LYS A 175 -13.97 2.51 5.17
N LYS A 176 -15.26 2.32 4.94
CA LYS A 176 -16.20 3.43 4.90
C LYS A 176 -15.98 4.28 6.14
N PHE A 177 -15.85 5.58 5.93
CA PHE A 177 -16.01 6.50 7.04
C PHE A 177 -17.50 6.46 7.39
N ASP A 178 -17.85 5.64 8.37
CA ASP A 178 -19.07 5.83 9.15
C ASP A 178 -18.80 7.07 10.00
N GLY A 179 -18.79 8.23 9.33
CA GLY A 179 -18.70 9.50 10.03
C GLY A 179 -19.82 9.49 11.02
N VAL A 180 -19.47 9.54 12.32
CA VAL A 180 -20.37 9.51 13.48
C VAL A 180 -21.80 9.39 12.99
N GLU A 181 -22.32 8.15 12.87
CA GLU A 181 -23.76 7.97 12.75
C GLU A 181 -24.35 8.93 13.77
N ASP A 182 -25.25 9.78 13.32
CA ASP A 182 -26.04 10.69 14.16
C ASP A 182 -25.97 10.26 15.62
N VAL A 183 -25.62 11.17 16.53
CA VAL A 183 -26.08 10.97 17.89
C VAL A 183 -27.61 11.07 17.79
N MET A 184 -28.25 9.94 17.49
CA MET A 184 -29.67 9.73 17.60
C MET A 184 -29.95 9.73 19.10
N ALA A 185 -30.05 10.92 19.66
CA ALA A 185 -31.15 11.15 20.57
C ALA A 185 -32.32 11.49 19.66
N ASP A 186 -33.25 10.55 19.57
CA ASP A 186 -34.63 10.58 19.10
C ASP A 186 -35.08 11.64 18.07
N ASP A 187 -35.98 11.19 17.19
CA ASP A 187 -36.64 11.96 16.15
C ASP A 187 -37.08 13.37 16.64
N PRO A 188 -36.60 14.47 16.04
CA PRO A 188 -37.02 15.82 16.41
C PRO A 188 -38.47 16.14 16.01
N THR A 189 -39.24 15.19 15.45
CA THR A 189 -40.69 15.33 15.36
C THR A 189 -41.40 15.22 16.72
N GLU A 190 -40.72 14.82 17.80
CA GLU A 190 -41.26 14.80 19.18
C GLU A 190 -40.65 15.88 20.12
N LEU A 191 -39.70 16.68 19.63
CA LEU A 191 -39.12 17.80 20.39
C LEU A 191 -39.79 19.11 19.97
N SER A 192 -40.82 19.50 20.72
CA SER A 192 -41.46 20.79 20.51
C SER A 192 -40.51 21.96 20.75
N GLU A 193 -39.55 21.84 21.68
CA GLU A 193 -38.65 22.93 22.09
C GLU A 193 -37.28 22.41 22.60
N PHE A 194 -36.19 23.11 22.26
CA PHE A 194 -34.82 22.79 22.71
C PHE A 194 -33.95 24.04 22.93
N ASP A 195 -32.97 23.95 23.83
CA ASP A 195 -31.92 24.96 23.97
C ASP A 195 -30.78 24.70 22.95
N VAL A 196 -30.17 25.76 22.42
CA VAL A 196 -29.09 25.67 21.44
C VAL A 196 -27.78 26.15 22.04
N TYR A 197 -26.72 25.35 21.92
CA TYR A 197 -25.38 25.66 22.40
C TYR A 197 -24.37 25.62 21.26
N ASN A 198 -23.31 26.43 21.33
CA ASN A 198 -22.17 26.30 20.42
C ASN A 198 -21.18 25.23 20.94
N LEU A 199 -20.12 24.94 20.17
CA LEU A 199 -19.10 23.96 20.54
C LEU A 199 -18.26 24.32 21.79
N GLN A 200 -18.31 25.58 22.24
CA GLN A 200 -17.66 26.01 23.48
C GLN A 200 -18.57 25.80 24.72
N GLY A 201 -19.76 25.24 24.53
CA GLY A 201 -20.75 25.06 25.60
C GLY A 201 -21.48 26.34 25.98
N ILE A 202 -21.39 27.40 25.17
CA ILE A 202 -22.12 28.65 25.39
C ILE A 202 -23.53 28.49 24.81
N ARG A 203 -24.55 28.75 25.63
CA ARG A 203 -25.93 28.76 25.17
C ARG A 203 -26.19 29.97 24.28
N VAL A 204 -26.63 29.70 23.06
CA VAL A 204 -26.85 30.70 22.00
C VAL A 204 -28.32 31.07 21.90
N ARG A 205 -29.23 30.11 22.14
CA ARG A 205 -30.69 30.34 22.19
C ARG A 205 -31.35 29.38 23.18
N THR A 206 -32.55 29.75 23.63
CA THR A 206 -33.40 28.93 24.51
C THR A 206 -34.75 28.67 23.88
N ASN A 207 -35.33 27.51 24.18
CA ASN A 207 -36.70 27.17 23.81
C ASN A 207 -37.01 27.31 22.31
N CYS A 208 -36.08 26.88 21.46
CA CYS A 208 -36.19 26.99 20.01
C CYS A 208 -36.98 25.83 19.42
N THR A 209 -37.73 26.15 18.36
CA THR A 209 -38.28 25.16 17.44
C THR A 209 -37.32 24.90 16.28
N LYS A 210 -37.60 23.85 15.51
CA LYS A 210 -36.77 23.46 14.35
C LYS A 210 -36.70 24.56 13.29
N GLU A 211 -37.79 25.30 13.07
CA GLU A 211 -37.88 26.35 12.07
C GLU A 211 -36.96 27.53 12.39
N GLN A 212 -36.70 27.78 13.68
CA GLN A 212 -35.87 28.90 14.13
C GLN A 212 -34.36 28.62 13.98
N LEU A 213 -33.96 27.39 13.64
CA LEU A 213 -32.56 27.04 13.41
C LEU A 213 -31.98 27.71 12.17
N SER A 214 -32.79 27.96 11.14
CA SER A 214 -32.34 28.64 9.92
C SER A 214 -31.95 30.11 10.13
N GLU A 215 -32.24 30.66 11.31
CA GLU A 215 -31.85 32.02 11.70
C GLU A 215 -30.46 32.08 12.35
N LEU A 216 -29.82 30.93 12.59
CA LEU A 216 -28.46 30.87 13.12
C LEU A 216 -27.44 31.06 12.00
N SER A 217 -26.31 31.68 12.33
CA SER A 217 -25.15 31.70 11.46
C SER A 217 -24.67 30.29 11.16
N HIS A 218 -24.18 30.04 9.94
CA HIS A 218 -23.62 28.73 9.57
C HIS A 218 -22.56 28.26 10.57
N GLY A 219 -22.67 27.01 11.02
CA GLY A 219 -21.83 26.49 12.08
C GLY A 219 -22.34 25.20 12.71
N ILE A 220 -21.61 24.75 13.73
CA ILE A 220 -21.91 23.52 14.46
C ILE A 220 -22.52 23.87 15.81
N TYR A 221 -23.67 23.27 16.10
CA TYR A 221 -24.42 23.51 17.33
C TYR A 221 -24.79 22.20 18.04
N ILE A 222 -25.08 22.29 19.33
CA ILE A 222 -25.59 21.22 20.18
C ILE A 222 -26.99 21.65 20.66
N LEU A 223 -28.00 20.91 20.25
CA LEU A 223 -29.38 21.03 20.73
C LEU A 223 -29.50 20.21 22.02
N VAL A 224 -30.14 20.79 23.04
CA VAL A 224 -30.33 20.17 24.35
C VAL A 224 -31.80 20.28 24.74
N SER A 225 -32.42 19.14 25.01
CA SER A 225 -33.80 19.04 25.49
C SER A 225 -33.87 18.09 26.70
N PRO A 226 -35.03 18.01 27.38
CA PRO A 226 -35.22 17.02 28.45
C PRO A 226 -35.06 15.57 27.98
N GLN A 227 -35.28 15.30 26.69
CA GLN A 227 -35.21 13.95 26.11
C GLN A 227 -33.78 13.59 25.66
N GLY A 228 -32.90 14.57 25.44
CA GLY A 228 -31.52 14.29 25.08
C GLY A 228 -30.75 15.46 24.48
N ARG A 229 -29.64 15.14 23.81
CA ARG A 229 -28.78 16.12 23.15
C ARG A 229 -28.49 15.67 21.72
N LYS A 230 -28.54 16.61 20.77
CA LYS A 230 -28.27 16.35 19.35
C LYS A 230 -27.29 17.37 18.78
N LYS A 231 -26.29 16.89 18.03
CA LYS A 231 -25.38 17.78 17.28
C LYS A 231 -25.99 18.08 15.92
N VAL A 232 -25.98 19.33 15.49
CA VAL A 232 -26.45 19.75 14.16
C VAL A 232 -25.44 20.66 13.47
N ILE A 233 -25.49 20.67 12.15
CA ILE A 233 -24.74 21.60 11.29
C ILE A 233 -25.80 22.46 10.60
N ILE A 234 -25.72 23.77 10.82
CA ILE A 234 -26.55 24.78 10.16
C ILE A 234 -25.71 25.44 9.08
#